data_AF-A0A7W6CF43-F1
#
_entry.id   AF-A0A7W6CF43-F1
#
_cell.length_a   1.000
_cell.length_b   1.000
_cell.length_c   1.000
_cell.angle_alpha   90.00
_cell.angle_beta   90.00
_cell.angle_gamma   90.00
#
_symmetry.space_group_name_H-M   'P 1'
#
loop_
_entity.id
_entity.type
_entity.pdbx_description
1 polymer ?
#
loop_
_entity_poly.entity_id
_entity_poly.type
_entity_poly.pdbx_seq_one_letter_code
_entity_poly.pdbx_strand_id
1 'polypeptide(L)'
;MELYLKRHGAPVAFYSDKHSVFRVAKKDARGGQGMTQFGRALCELNIEILCANSSQAKGRVERMNRTLQDRLVKELRLSGIDSMQAGNAFLPGFIEDYNARFAIVPARPDDLHRPLNLAPDRLTEILCKREQRYVGSQLTFSFERKRIMLEETAVTRGLVGRYVETYAYADGRLDVRWKGHSLPYQVFDKDQRVTHAAITENRRLGDVLAYIKERQDERPAPDVKNNSDKNGYIKRARGPGRRKDFTTDPVVIARRKKALSQQPAAE
;
A
#
# COMPACT_ATOMS: atom_id res chain seq x y z
N MET A 1 -4.74 1.98 18.87
CA MET A 1 -5.66 0.84 19.09
C MET A 1 -4.92 -0.36 19.66
N GLU A 2 -3.87 -0.84 19.01
CA GLU A 2 -3.08 -2.00 19.49
C GLU A 2 -2.62 -1.87 20.95
N LEU A 3 -1.99 -0.74 21.32
CA LEU A 3 -1.54 -0.47 22.69
C LEU A 3 -2.68 -0.54 23.72
N TYR A 4 -3.86 -0.02 23.36
CA TYR A 4 -5.03 -0.04 24.22
C TYR A 4 -5.53 -1.47 24.43
N LEU A 5 -5.67 -2.24 23.35
CA LEU A 5 -6.15 -3.62 23.40
C LEU A 5 -5.19 -4.54 24.18
N LYS A 6 -3.88 -4.31 24.06
CA LYS A 6 -2.87 -5.04 24.85
C LYS A 6 -2.93 -4.71 26.34
N ARG A 7 -3.21 -3.45 26.69
CA ARG A 7 -3.24 -2.99 28.08
C ARG A 7 -4.56 -3.30 28.80
N HIS A 8 -5.68 -3.21 28.10
CA HIS A 8 -7.02 -3.25 28.68
C HIS A 8 -7.89 -4.40 28.16
N GLY A 9 -7.47 -5.11 27.11
CA GLY A 9 -8.31 -6.11 26.45
C GLY A 9 -9.25 -5.51 25.39
N ALA A 10 -10.12 -6.35 24.83
CA ALA A 10 -11.05 -5.97 23.79
C ALA A 10 -12.40 -5.54 24.38
N PRO A 11 -12.83 -4.28 24.22
CA PRO A 11 -14.13 -3.85 24.72
C PRO A 11 -15.27 -4.63 24.04
N VAL A 12 -16.42 -4.74 24.71
CA VAL A 12 -17.64 -5.30 24.09
C VAL A 12 -18.13 -4.42 22.94
N ALA A 13 -18.12 -3.09 23.14
CA ALA A 13 -18.57 -2.13 22.14
C ALA A 13 -17.69 -0.87 22.12
N PHE A 14 -17.59 -0.27 20.95
CA PHE A 14 -16.93 1.00 20.69
C PHE A 14 -17.97 2.07 20.38
N TYR A 15 -18.07 3.07 21.25
CA TYR A 15 -19.01 4.18 21.08
C TYR A 15 -18.34 5.32 20.33
N SER A 16 -18.92 5.74 19.20
CA SER A 16 -18.33 6.79 18.35
C SER A 16 -19.40 7.75 17.82
N ASP A 17 -18.98 8.95 17.44
CA ASP A 17 -19.84 9.83 16.66
C ASP A 17 -19.96 9.31 15.21
N LYS A 18 -20.72 10.04 14.38
CA LYS A 18 -20.97 9.66 12.98
C LYS A 18 -19.84 10.04 12.02
N HIS A 19 -18.58 10.16 12.48
CA HIS A 19 -17.47 10.51 11.60
C HIS A 19 -17.25 9.46 10.51
N SER A 20 -16.78 9.91 9.35
CA SER A 20 -16.52 9.09 8.16
C SER A 20 -15.47 7.98 8.36
N VAL A 21 -14.70 8.04 9.44
CA VAL A 21 -13.69 7.01 9.80
C VAL A 21 -14.38 5.77 10.37
N PHE A 22 -15.48 5.96 11.09
CA PHE A 22 -16.28 4.90 11.73
C PHE A 22 -17.39 4.40 10.84
N ARG A 23 -17.85 5.22 9.90
CA ARG A 23 -18.97 4.90 9.02
C ARG A 23 -18.75 5.35 7.58
N VAL A 24 -19.10 4.49 6.64
CA VAL A 24 -19.22 4.88 5.23
C VAL A 24 -20.50 5.72 5.07
N ALA A 25 -20.34 6.99 4.70
CA ALA A 25 -21.47 7.93 4.55
C ALA A 25 -22.39 7.59 3.37
N LYS A 26 -21.84 6.99 2.31
CA LYS A 26 -22.57 6.52 1.11
C LYS A 26 -22.55 5.00 1.05
N LYS A 27 -23.71 4.36 1.27
CA LYS A 27 -23.84 2.88 1.23
C LYS A 27 -23.57 2.30 -0.17
N ASP A 28 -23.73 3.10 -1.24
CA ASP A 28 -23.58 2.67 -2.64
C ASP A 28 -22.16 2.86 -3.22
N ALA A 29 -21.13 2.87 -2.38
CA ALA A 29 -19.75 2.96 -2.87
C ALA A 29 -19.41 1.70 -3.68
N ARG A 30 -19.16 1.85 -4.99
CA ARG A 30 -18.97 0.81 -6.03
C ARG A 30 -17.80 -0.20 -5.81
N GLY A 31 -17.24 -0.36 -4.62
CA GLY A 31 -16.04 -1.17 -4.43
C GLY A 31 -15.70 -1.64 -3.02
N GLY A 32 -16.66 -1.75 -2.09
CA GLY A 32 -16.36 -2.29 -0.76
C GLY A 32 -17.59 -2.84 -0.05
N GLN A 33 -17.37 -3.67 0.98
CA GLN A 33 -18.42 -4.30 1.84
C GLN A 33 -19.26 -3.28 2.65
N GLY A 34 -19.29 -1.99 2.27
CA GLY A 34 -19.98 -0.94 3.03
C GLY A 34 -19.34 -0.62 4.39
N MET A 35 -18.15 -1.16 4.67
CA MET A 35 -17.45 -1.06 5.94
C MET A 35 -16.12 -0.30 5.79
N THR A 36 -15.76 0.52 6.79
CA THR A 36 -14.45 1.20 6.82
C THR A 36 -13.34 0.23 7.23
N GLN A 37 -12.07 0.58 7.00
CA GLN A 37 -10.93 -0.22 7.49
C GLN A 37 -10.99 -0.44 9.00
N PHE A 38 -11.42 0.60 9.72
CA PHE A 38 -11.59 0.54 11.17
C PHE A 38 -12.77 -0.35 11.57
N GLY A 39 -13.92 -0.22 10.90
CA GLY A 39 -15.08 -1.10 11.14
C GLY A 39 -14.79 -2.57 10.83
N ARG A 40 -14.00 -2.85 9.79
CA ARG A 40 -13.51 -4.21 9.48
C ARG A 40 -12.71 -4.77 10.64
N ALA A 41 -11.74 -4.00 11.15
CA ALA A 41 -10.90 -4.44 12.27
C ALA A 41 -11.71 -4.69 13.54
N LEU A 42 -12.68 -3.82 13.86
CA LEU A 42 -13.59 -4.03 14.99
C LEU A 42 -14.44 -5.30 14.83
N CYS A 43 -14.99 -5.52 13.64
CA CYS A 43 -15.77 -6.73 13.35
C CYS A 43 -14.94 -8.01 13.51
N GLU A 44 -13.70 -8.03 13.02
CA GLU A 44 -12.78 -9.17 13.18
C GLU A 44 -12.36 -9.38 14.64
N LEU A 45 -12.31 -8.32 15.45
CA LEU A 45 -12.10 -8.40 16.90
C LEU A 45 -13.40 -8.69 17.68
N ASN A 46 -14.52 -8.86 16.99
CA ASN A 46 -15.85 -9.04 17.56
C ASN A 46 -16.23 -7.89 18.53
N ILE A 47 -15.86 -6.66 18.19
CA ILE A 47 -16.18 -5.43 18.94
C ILE A 47 -17.32 -4.72 18.20
N GLU A 48 -18.45 -4.52 18.86
CA GLU A 48 -19.60 -3.86 18.24
C GLU A 48 -19.36 -2.35 18.08
N ILE A 49 -19.69 -1.75 16.94
CA ILE A 49 -19.56 -0.30 16.75
C ILE A 49 -20.91 0.40 16.89
N LEU A 50 -21.02 1.27 17.90
CA LEU A 50 -22.22 2.04 18.18
C LEU A 50 -22.01 3.50 17.75
N CYS A 51 -22.60 3.87 16.60
CA CYS A 51 -22.58 5.24 16.09
C CYS A 51 -23.75 6.05 16.66
N ALA A 52 -23.51 6.84 17.69
CA ALA A 52 -24.56 7.55 18.40
C ALA A 52 -24.82 8.97 17.87
N ASN A 53 -26.03 9.47 18.12
CA ASN A 53 -26.39 10.89 17.98
C ASN A 53 -26.07 11.70 19.24
N SER A 54 -25.54 11.08 20.28
CA SER A 54 -25.38 11.71 21.58
C SER A 54 -24.21 12.69 21.60
N SER A 55 -24.34 13.75 22.39
CA SER A 55 -23.29 14.77 22.58
C SER A 55 -22.04 14.17 23.22
N GLN A 56 -22.19 13.16 24.08
CA GLN A 56 -21.09 12.46 24.75
C GLN A 56 -20.15 11.75 23.76
N ALA A 57 -20.68 11.28 22.62
CA ALA A 57 -19.87 10.64 21.58
C ALA A 57 -19.06 11.65 20.75
N LYS A 58 -19.46 12.94 20.75
CA LYS A 58 -18.79 14.01 20.03
C LYS A 58 -17.77 14.70 20.92
N GLY A 59 -16.50 14.30 20.78
CA GLY A 59 -15.40 14.88 21.55
C GLY A 59 -15.31 16.41 21.53
N ARG A 60 -15.76 17.07 20.44
CA ARG A 60 -15.79 18.54 20.29
C ARG A 60 -16.92 19.24 21.05
N VAL A 61 -17.99 18.53 21.39
CA VAL A 61 -19.17 19.11 22.06
C VAL A 61 -19.04 19.01 23.58
N GLU A 62 -18.31 18.00 24.06
CA GLU A 62 -18.05 17.81 25.48
C GLU A 62 -17.15 18.91 26.04
N ARG A 63 -17.63 19.63 27.06
CA ARG A 63 -16.92 20.80 27.62
C ARG A 63 -15.62 20.38 28.30
N MET A 64 -15.62 19.24 28.98
CA MET A 64 -14.43 18.71 29.64
C MET A 64 -13.27 18.49 28.65
N ASN A 65 -13.57 17.96 27.46
CA ASN A 65 -12.56 17.69 26.44
C ASN A 65 -11.92 18.98 25.89
N ARG A 66 -12.70 20.06 25.78
CA ARG A 66 -12.16 21.38 25.41
C ARG A 66 -11.18 21.89 26.47
N THR A 67 -11.53 21.75 27.74
CA THR A 67 -10.66 22.13 28.87
C THR A 67 -9.36 21.32 28.89
N LEU A 68 -9.47 20.00 28.68
CA LEU A 68 -8.30 19.10 28.59
C LEU A 68 -7.38 19.51 27.44
N GLN A 69 -7.91 19.76 26.25
CA GLN A 69 -7.13 20.15 25.07
C GLN A 69 -6.41 21.50 25.26
N ASP A 70 -7.09 22.49 25.82
CA ASP A 70 -6.49 23.79 26.11
C ASP A 70 -5.40 23.69 27.19
N ARG A 71 -5.64 22.92 28.25
CA ARG A 71 -4.68 22.72 29.32
C ARG A 71 -3.43 21.96 28.86
N LEU A 72 -3.59 20.88 28.11
CA LEU A 72 -2.47 20.09 27.61
C LEU A 72 -1.48 20.96 26.82
N VAL A 73 -1.98 21.82 25.93
CA VAL A 73 -1.11 22.73 25.14
C VAL A 73 -0.35 23.71 26.03
N LYS A 74 -0.99 24.22 27.10
CA LYS A 74 -0.36 25.14 28.05
C LYS A 74 0.71 24.46 28.88
N GLU A 75 0.43 23.26 29.40
CA GLU A 75 1.38 22.48 30.21
C GLU A 75 2.60 22.02 29.40
N LEU A 76 2.40 21.64 28.13
CA LEU A 76 3.50 21.36 27.20
C LEU A 76 4.39 22.60 27.01
N ARG A 77 3.78 23.78 26.84
CA ARG A 77 4.51 25.05 26.69
C ARG A 77 5.24 25.47 27.97
N LEU A 78 4.64 25.30 29.15
CA LEU A 78 5.29 25.56 30.43
C LEU A 78 6.47 24.62 30.68
N SER A 79 6.38 23.39 30.19
CA SER A 79 7.45 22.39 30.27
C SER A 79 8.53 22.57 29.19
N GLY A 80 8.42 23.58 28.32
CA GLY A 80 9.39 23.85 27.25
C GLY A 80 9.48 22.75 26.19
N ILE A 81 8.42 21.95 26.01
CA ILE A 81 8.42 20.81 25.09
C ILE A 81 8.20 21.28 23.66
N ASP A 82 9.14 20.95 22.77
CA ASP A 82 9.14 21.33 21.35
C ASP A 82 9.24 20.14 20.38
N SER A 83 9.39 18.91 20.89
CA SER A 83 9.54 17.70 20.09
C SER A 83 8.44 16.67 20.37
N MET A 84 8.11 15.88 19.34
CA MET A 84 7.14 14.78 19.45
C MET A 84 7.57 13.73 20.47
N GLN A 85 8.87 13.44 20.54
CA GLN A 85 9.41 12.46 21.49
C GLN A 85 9.26 12.92 22.93
N ALA A 86 9.63 14.18 23.23
CA ALA A 86 9.45 14.76 24.56
C ALA A 86 7.96 14.87 24.94
N GLY A 87 7.10 15.24 23.98
CA GLY A 87 5.65 15.24 24.17
C GLY A 87 5.11 13.84 24.54
N ASN A 88 5.49 12.81 23.80
CA ASN A 88 5.06 11.44 24.08
C ASN A 88 5.54 10.93 25.46
N ALA A 89 6.73 11.36 25.90
CA ALA A 89 7.24 11.04 27.24
C ALA A 89 6.50 11.79 28.36
N PHE A 90 6.00 12.99 28.10
CA PHE A 90 5.25 13.82 29.05
C PHE A 90 3.82 13.32 29.29
N LEU A 91 3.16 12.80 28.25
CA LEU A 91 1.72 12.46 28.29
C LEU A 91 1.31 11.52 29.42
N PRO A 92 2.03 10.42 29.75
CA PRO A 92 1.62 9.52 30.83
C PRO A 92 1.48 10.22 32.18
N GLY A 93 2.48 11.02 32.58
CA GLY A 93 2.46 11.76 33.83
C GLY A 93 1.37 12.85 33.85
N PHE A 94 1.16 13.53 32.72
CA PHE A 94 0.07 14.49 32.58
C PHE A 94 -1.31 13.83 32.74
N ILE A 95 -1.52 12.66 32.14
CA ILE A 95 -2.78 11.91 32.26
C ILE A 95 -3.02 11.50 33.71
N GLU A 96 -2.00 11.07 34.43
CA GLU A 96 -2.10 10.71 35.85
C GLU A 96 -2.47 11.91 36.73
N ASP A 97 -1.76 13.03 36.61
CA ASP A 97 -2.08 14.26 37.36
C ASP A 97 -3.47 14.81 37.01
N TYR A 98 -3.82 14.80 35.72
CA TYR A 98 -5.13 15.26 35.27
C TYR A 98 -6.25 14.38 35.85
N ASN A 99 -6.12 13.05 35.76
CA ASN A 99 -7.12 12.13 36.29
C ASN A 99 -7.21 12.22 37.82
N ALA A 100 -6.11 12.43 38.54
CA ALA A 100 -6.14 12.62 39.99
C ALA A 100 -6.99 13.82 40.43
N ARG A 101 -7.04 14.89 39.60
CA ARG A 101 -7.78 16.12 39.91
C ARG A 101 -9.21 16.13 39.38
N PHE A 102 -9.44 15.51 38.22
CA PHE A 102 -10.68 15.71 37.46
C PHE A 102 -11.43 14.42 37.12
N ALA A 103 -10.88 13.23 37.39
CA ALA A 103 -11.60 12.00 37.12
C ALA A 103 -12.82 11.88 38.04
N ILE A 104 -13.94 11.50 37.44
CA ILE A 104 -15.18 11.21 38.15
C ILE A 104 -15.29 9.69 38.27
N VAL A 105 -15.62 9.20 39.47
CA VAL A 105 -15.86 7.78 39.69
C VAL A 105 -17.03 7.35 38.82
N PRO A 106 -16.87 6.29 38.00
CA PRO A 106 -17.95 5.83 37.14
C PRO A 106 -19.14 5.35 37.98
N ALA A 107 -20.35 5.69 37.54
CA ALA A 107 -21.57 5.26 38.22
C ALA A 107 -21.75 3.73 38.24
N ARG A 108 -21.13 3.05 37.27
CA ARG A 108 -21.02 1.58 37.22
C ARG A 108 -19.54 1.22 37.05
N PRO A 109 -18.91 0.53 38.01
CA PRO A 109 -17.49 0.22 37.97
C PRO A 109 -17.14 -1.01 37.12
N ASP A 110 -18.15 -1.68 36.55
CA ASP A 110 -17.96 -2.92 35.81
C ASP A 110 -17.04 -2.74 34.60
N ASP A 111 -15.99 -3.55 34.54
CA ASP A 111 -15.12 -3.62 33.38
C ASP A 111 -15.74 -4.52 32.31
N LEU A 112 -16.15 -3.91 31.19
CA LEU A 112 -16.75 -4.59 30.03
C LEU A 112 -15.69 -4.92 28.95
N HIS A 113 -14.42 -5.06 29.32
CA HIS A 113 -13.40 -5.61 28.45
C HIS A 113 -13.34 -7.13 28.53
N ARG A 114 -13.07 -7.75 27.38
CA ARG A 114 -12.83 -9.18 27.24
C ARG A 114 -11.33 -9.42 27.07
N PRO A 115 -10.79 -10.55 27.57
CA PRO A 115 -9.41 -10.92 27.31
C PRO A 115 -9.19 -11.10 25.81
N LEU A 116 -8.06 -10.59 25.32
CA LEU A 116 -7.68 -10.73 23.92
C LEU A 116 -7.03 -12.10 23.68
N ASN A 117 -7.84 -13.11 23.45
CA ASN A 117 -7.38 -14.48 23.15
C ASN A 117 -7.01 -14.63 21.67
N LEU A 118 -5.99 -13.89 21.24
CA LEU A 118 -5.48 -13.91 19.86
C LEU A 118 -4.00 -14.29 19.87
N ALA A 119 -3.57 -15.02 18.84
CA ALA A 119 -2.15 -15.20 18.60
C ALA A 119 -1.49 -13.82 18.36
N PRO A 120 -0.23 -13.61 18.80
CA PRO A 120 0.43 -12.28 18.77
C PRO A 120 0.35 -11.58 17.42
N ASP A 121 0.58 -12.32 16.33
CA ASP A 121 0.61 -11.78 14.96
C ASP A 121 -0.79 -11.47 14.42
N ARG A 122 -1.83 -12.13 14.95
CA ARG A 122 -3.21 -11.97 14.44
C ARG A 122 -3.74 -10.58 14.72
N LEU A 123 -3.37 -9.97 15.84
CA LEU A 123 -3.77 -8.60 16.13
C LEU A 123 -3.20 -7.63 15.09
N THR A 124 -1.93 -7.79 14.73
CA THR A 124 -1.26 -6.98 13.71
C THR A 124 -1.85 -7.19 12.32
N GLU A 125 -2.25 -8.42 11.98
CA GLU A 125 -2.98 -8.72 10.73
C GLU A 125 -4.38 -8.06 10.70
N ILE A 126 -5.11 -8.09 11.81
CA ILE A 126 -6.44 -7.48 11.88
C ILE A 126 -6.34 -5.96 11.76
N LEU A 127 -5.34 -5.34 12.42
CA LEU A 127 -5.17 -3.88 12.44
C LEU A 127 -4.48 -3.30 11.19
N CYS A 128 -3.89 -4.13 10.33
CA CYS A 128 -3.24 -3.65 9.11
C CYS A 128 -4.27 -3.09 8.10
N LYS A 129 -3.80 -2.27 7.16
CA LYS A 129 -4.64 -1.72 6.10
C LYS A 129 -4.81 -2.77 5.01
N ARG A 130 -6.07 -3.18 4.74
CA ARG A 130 -6.38 -4.21 3.73
C ARG A 130 -7.08 -3.63 2.52
N GLU A 131 -6.51 -3.80 1.34
CA GLU A 131 -7.11 -3.31 0.10
C GLU A 131 -7.07 -4.37 -1.00
N GLN A 132 -8.11 -4.38 -1.85
CA GLN A 132 -8.14 -5.18 -3.07
C GLN A 132 -7.47 -4.39 -4.20
N ARG A 133 -6.53 -5.02 -4.90
CA ARG A 133 -5.79 -4.41 -6.01
C ARG A 133 -5.92 -5.25 -7.26
N TYR A 134 -6.28 -4.59 -8.36
CA TYR A 134 -6.39 -5.23 -9.67
C TYR A 134 -5.02 -5.51 -10.26
N VAL A 135 -4.80 -6.75 -10.70
CA VAL A 135 -3.54 -7.21 -11.31
C VAL A 135 -3.61 -7.03 -12.83
N GLY A 136 -2.72 -6.20 -13.37
CA GLY A 136 -2.63 -5.97 -14.81
C GLY A 136 -2.05 -7.16 -15.59
N SER A 137 -2.00 -7.03 -16.92
CA SER A 137 -1.48 -8.05 -17.84
C SER A 137 -0.02 -8.45 -17.58
N GLN A 138 0.77 -7.54 -17.02
CA GLN A 138 2.18 -7.77 -16.69
C GLN A 138 2.39 -8.29 -15.26
N LEU A 139 1.34 -8.81 -14.60
CA LEU A 139 1.39 -9.22 -13.18
C LEU A 139 1.80 -8.09 -12.23
N THR A 140 1.49 -6.85 -12.60
CA THR A 140 1.83 -5.66 -11.80
C THR A 140 0.61 -4.89 -11.36
N PHE A 141 0.70 -4.24 -10.21
CA PHE A 141 -0.27 -3.24 -9.75
C PHE A 141 0.44 -2.08 -9.05
N SER A 142 -0.25 -0.96 -8.85
CA SER A 142 0.31 0.21 -8.14
C SER A 142 -0.15 0.22 -6.68
N PHE A 143 0.76 0.51 -5.77
CA PHE A 143 0.52 0.64 -4.34
C PHE A 143 1.37 1.78 -3.78
N GLU A 144 0.75 2.79 -3.16
CA GLU A 144 1.44 3.93 -2.53
C GLU A 144 2.60 4.50 -3.35
N ARG A 145 2.31 4.85 -4.61
CA ARG A 145 3.27 5.37 -5.63
C ARG A 145 4.33 4.38 -6.11
N LYS A 146 4.46 3.22 -5.49
CA LYS A 146 5.31 2.11 -5.94
C LYS A 146 4.56 1.23 -6.95
N ARG A 147 5.31 0.55 -7.80
CA ARG A 147 4.81 -0.51 -8.67
C ARG A 147 5.22 -1.85 -8.09
N ILE A 148 4.23 -2.66 -7.72
CA ILE A 148 4.43 -4.02 -7.24
C ILE A 148 4.37 -4.96 -8.44
N MET A 149 5.35 -5.84 -8.56
CA MET A 149 5.46 -6.85 -9.61
C MET A 149 5.42 -8.22 -8.96
N LEU A 150 4.34 -8.98 -9.16
CA LEU A 150 4.25 -10.34 -8.64
C LEU A 150 5.25 -11.22 -9.39
N GLU A 151 5.96 -12.09 -8.67
CA GLU A 151 6.85 -13.06 -9.32
C GLU A 151 6.03 -14.09 -10.08
N GLU A 152 6.56 -14.54 -11.22
CA GLU A 152 5.85 -15.47 -12.09
C GLU A 152 5.92 -16.90 -11.53
N THR A 153 4.76 -17.42 -11.14
CA THR A 153 4.55 -18.77 -10.60
C THR A 153 3.31 -19.38 -11.26
N ALA A 154 3.10 -20.69 -11.07
CA ALA A 154 1.90 -21.36 -11.59
C ALA A 154 0.60 -20.70 -11.09
N VAL A 155 0.61 -20.16 -9.86
CA VAL A 155 -0.53 -19.46 -9.26
C VAL A 155 -0.66 -18.05 -9.85
N THR A 156 0.42 -17.27 -9.86
CA THR A 156 0.36 -15.84 -10.24
C THR A 156 0.03 -15.65 -11.72
N ARG A 157 0.42 -16.55 -12.61
CA ARG A 157 0.01 -16.52 -14.04
C ARG A 157 -1.51 -16.44 -14.23
N GLY A 158 -2.26 -17.13 -13.37
CA GLY A 158 -3.73 -17.12 -13.41
C GLY A 158 -4.37 -15.86 -12.80
N LEU A 159 -3.57 -14.97 -12.20
CA LEU A 159 -4.05 -13.75 -11.53
C LEU A 159 -4.16 -12.55 -12.47
N VAL A 160 -3.71 -12.66 -13.72
CA VAL A 160 -3.93 -11.59 -14.72
C VAL A 160 -5.42 -11.27 -14.82
N GLY A 161 -5.76 -9.99 -14.62
CA GLY A 161 -7.14 -9.53 -14.64
C GLY A 161 -7.97 -9.89 -13.41
N ARG A 162 -7.35 -10.37 -12.33
CA ARG A 162 -7.98 -10.67 -11.04
C ARG A 162 -7.61 -9.61 -10.01
N TYR A 163 -8.29 -9.67 -8.86
CA TYR A 163 -7.94 -8.86 -7.69
C TYR A 163 -7.16 -9.70 -6.68
N VAL A 164 -6.17 -9.06 -6.05
CA VAL A 164 -5.39 -9.60 -4.92
C VAL A 164 -5.57 -8.72 -3.70
N GLU A 165 -5.41 -9.30 -2.52
CA GLU A 165 -5.42 -8.57 -1.26
C GLU A 165 -4.03 -8.04 -0.94
N THR A 166 -3.98 -6.79 -0.49
CA THR A 166 -2.76 -6.16 0.03
C THR A 166 -2.95 -5.90 1.51
N TYR A 167 -1.96 -6.28 2.31
CA TYR A 167 -1.89 -6.10 3.76
C TYR A 167 -0.73 -5.16 4.04
N ALA A 168 -1.04 -3.89 4.30
CA ALA A 168 -0.03 -2.87 4.61
C ALA A 168 0.02 -2.64 6.11
N TYR A 169 1.16 -2.99 6.71
CA TYR A 169 1.41 -2.95 8.14
C TYR A 169 1.94 -1.57 8.57
N ALA A 170 1.79 -1.24 9.85
CA ALA A 170 2.19 0.07 10.40
C ALA A 170 3.72 0.27 10.43
N ASP A 171 4.50 -0.81 10.40
CA ASP A 171 5.96 -0.81 10.29
C ASP A 171 6.46 -0.60 8.84
N GLY A 172 5.54 -0.48 7.88
CA GLY A 172 5.85 -0.31 6.46
C GLY A 172 6.02 -1.62 5.69
N ARG A 173 5.87 -2.78 6.34
CA ARG A 173 5.83 -4.07 5.65
C ARG A 173 4.57 -4.15 4.78
N LEU A 174 4.70 -4.80 3.63
CA LEU A 174 3.59 -5.13 2.73
C LEU A 174 3.55 -6.65 2.59
N ASP A 175 2.34 -7.21 2.55
CA ASP A 175 2.12 -8.60 2.17
C ASP A 175 1.00 -8.64 1.13
N VAL A 176 1.19 -9.45 0.09
CA VAL A 176 0.24 -9.55 -1.02
C VAL A 176 -0.31 -10.96 -1.01
N ARG A 177 -1.62 -11.11 -0.79
CA ARG A 177 -2.26 -12.41 -0.63
C ARG A 177 -3.30 -12.68 -1.70
N TRP A 178 -3.41 -13.93 -2.10
CA TRP A 178 -4.53 -14.43 -2.90
C TRP A 178 -5.11 -15.69 -2.25
N LYS A 179 -6.42 -15.66 -1.97
CA LYS A 179 -7.14 -16.72 -1.23
C LYS A 179 -6.44 -17.13 0.08
N GLY A 180 -5.83 -16.16 0.77
CA GLY A 180 -5.12 -16.38 2.04
C GLY A 180 -3.65 -16.79 1.89
N HIS A 181 -3.16 -17.06 0.68
CA HIS A 181 -1.75 -17.39 0.45
C HIS A 181 -0.94 -16.16 0.07
N SER A 182 0.18 -15.94 0.74
CA SER A 182 1.14 -14.89 0.40
C SER A 182 1.85 -15.18 -0.92
N LEU A 183 1.96 -14.14 -1.74
CA LEU A 183 2.54 -14.17 -3.07
C LEU A 183 3.90 -13.45 -3.04
N PRO A 184 4.94 -14.04 -3.63
CA PRO A 184 6.21 -13.35 -3.80
C PRO A 184 6.07 -12.19 -4.79
N TYR A 185 6.75 -11.08 -4.49
CA TYR A 185 6.72 -9.88 -5.33
C TYR A 185 8.01 -9.07 -5.21
N GLN A 186 8.25 -8.25 -6.22
CA GLN A 186 9.30 -7.24 -6.25
C GLN A 186 8.68 -5.84 -6.27
N VAL A 187 9.37 -4.89 -5.63
CA VAL A 187 8.93 -3.50 -5.54
C VAL A 187 9.78 -2.66 -6.47
N PHE A 188 9.14 -1.99 -7.42
CA PHE A 188 9.76 -0.96 -8.23
C PHE A 188 9.31 0.42 -7.75
N ASP A 189 10.25 1.22 -7.28
CA ASP A 189 9.97 2.58 -6.83
C ASP A 189 9.91 3.53 -8.03
N LYS A 190 8.75 4.18 -8.24
CA LYS A 190 8.61 5.19 -9.30
C LYS A 190 9.26 6.51 -8.92
N ASP A 191 9.51 6.74 -7.64
CA ASP A 191 10.17 7.93 -7.11
C ASP A 191 11.70 7.79 -7.11
N GLN A 192 12.26 6.82 -7.84
CA GLN A 192 13.67 6.82 -8.23
C GLN A 192 13.93 8.02 -9.15
N ARG A 193 13.95 9.20 -8.55
CA ARG A 193 14.46 10.41 -9.15
C ARG A 193 15.90 10.11 -9.49
N VAL A 194 16.18 9.92 -10.77
CA VAL A 194 17.47 10.37 -11.32
C VAL A 194 17.64 11.77 -10.75
N THR A 195 18.60 11.93 -9.84
CA THR A 195 18.87 13.19 -9.15
C THR A 195 18.93 14.25 -10.23
N HIS A 196 17.85 15.04 -10.36
CA HIS A 196 17.85 16.16 -11.30
C HIS A 196 19.03 17.03 -10.89
N ALA A 197 19.88 17.29 -11.87
CA ALA A 197 21.16 17.98 -11.78
C ALA A 197 21.21 18.92 -10.57
N ALA A 198 22.04 18.58 -9.58
CA ALA A 198 22.49 19.57 -8.62
C ALA A 198 23.02 20.75 -9.44
N ILE A 199 22.51 21.96 -9.17
CA ILE A 199 22.98 23.17 -9.84
C ILE A 199 24.47 23.26 -9.53
N THR A 200 25.28 22.97 -10.54
CA THR A 200 26.73 23.04 -10.43
C THR A 200 27.12 24.47 -10.71
N GLU A 201 27.78 25.09 -9.74
CA GLU A 201 28.34 26.42 -9.92
C GLU A 201 29.27 26.42 -11.12
N ASN A 202 29.20 27.46 -11.96
CA ASN A 202 29.94 27.55 -13.23
C ASN A 202 31.45 27.27 -13.05
N ARG A 203 32.02 27.63 -11.89
CA ARG A 203 33.43 27.40 -11.55
C ARG A 203 33.81 25.92 -11.40
N ARG A 204 32.87 25.03 -11.07
CA ARG A 204 33.09 23.58 -10.90
C ARG A 204 32.62 22.76 -12.10
N LEU A 205 32.14 23.42 -13.15
CA LEU A 205 31.50 22.78 -14.29
C LEU A 205 32.52 21.95 -15.11
N GLY A 206 33.77 22.42 -15.22
CA GLY A 206 34.86 21.67 -15.85
C GLY A 206 35.19 20.35 -15.14
N ASP A 207 35.39 20.40 -13.82
CA ASP A 207 35.73 19.21 -13.02
C ASP A 207 34.60 18.17 -13.02
N VAL A 208 33.36 18.64 -12.95
CA VAL A 208 32.18 17.77 -13.00
C VAL A 208 32.04 17.13 -14.38
N LEU A 209 32.29 17.86 -15.47
CA LEU A 209 32.27 17.28 -16.83
C LEU A 209 33.39 16.26 -17.03
N ALA A 210 34.59 16.51 -16.49
CA ALA A 210 35.71 15.57 -16.56
C ALA A 210 35.39 14.26 -15.82
N TYR A 211 34.85 14.35 -14.60
CA TYR A 211 34.41 13.20 -13.81
C TYR A 211 33.26 12.42 -14.47
N ILE A 212 32.29 13.12 -15.08
CA ILE A 212 31.20 12.47 -15.81
C ILE A 212 31.75 11.72 -17.03
N LYS A 213 32.69 12.30 -17.77
CA LYS A 213 33.31 11.68 -18.94
C LYS A 213 34.10 10.43 -18.56
N GLU A 214 34.92 10.50 -17.53
CA GLU A 214 35.65 9.34 -16.99
C GLU A 214 34.69 8.19 -16.64
N ARG A 215 33.57 8.50 -15.99
CA ARG A 215 32.53 7.50 -15.65
C ARG A 215 31.72 7.00 -16.84
N GLN A 216 31.65 7.74 -17.94
CA GLN A 216 31.04 7.29 -19.18
C GLN A 216 31.99 6.40 -19.98
N ASP A 217 33.28 6.71 -19.97
CA ASP A 217 34.32 5.94 -20.66
C ASP A 217 34.54 4.57 -19.99
N GLU A 218 34.32 4.45 -18.67
CA GLU A 218 34.30 3.16 -17.95
C GLU A 218 33.08 2.29 -18.28
N ARG A 219 32.00 2.87 -18.81
CA ARG A 219 30.77 2.11 -19.11
C ARG A 219 30.87 1.49 -20.51
N PRO A 220 30.49 0.22 -20.67
CA PRO A 220 30.41 -0.37 -21.99
C PRO A 220 29.40 0.42 -22.84
N ALA A 221 29.78 0.74 -24.08
CA ALA A 221 28.94 1.47 -25.01
C ALA A 221 27.58 0.75 -25.15
N PRO A 222 26.45 1.45 -24.98
CA PRO A 222 25.15 0.82 -25.13
C PRO A 222 24.98 0.34 -26.57
N ASP A 223 24.58 -0.92 -26.75
CA ASP A 223 24.22 -1.47 -28.06
C ASP A 223 22.89 -0.84 -28.52
N VAL A 224 23.00 0.27 -29.27
CA VAL A 224 21.84 0.99 -29.82
C VAL A 224 21.29 0.23 -31.02
N LYS A 225 20.45 -0.77 -30.74
CA LYS A 225 19.68 -1.46 -31.79
C LYS A 225 18.66 -0.52 -32.40
N ASN A 226 18.69 -0.38 -33.73
CA ASN A 226 17.65 0.35 -34.45
C ASN A 226 16.30 -0.40 -34.34
N ASN A 227 15.18 0.26 -34.68
CA ASN A 227 13.86 -0.38 -34.62
C ASN A 227 13.75 -1.64 -35.51
N SER A 228 14.55 -1.75 -36.56
CA SER A 228 14.61 -2.92 -37.44
C SER A 228 15.26 -4.12 -36.74
N ASP A 229 16.37 -3.88 -36.04
CA ASP A 229 17.16 -4.87 -35.30
C ASP A 229 16.41 -5.34 -34.06
N LYS A 230 15.69 -4.43 -33.37
CA LYS A 230 14.81 -4.79 -32.24
C LYS A 230 13.66 -5.72 -32.67
N ASN A 231 13.17 -5.56 -33.90
CA ASN A 231 12.07 -6.37 -34.44
C ASN A 231 12.55 -7.63 -35.18
N GLY A 232 13.87 -7.93 -35.17
CA GLY A 232 14.42 -9.11 -35.83
C GLY A 232 14.30 -9.07 -37.36
N TYR A 233 14.33 -7.88 -37.97
CA TYR A 233 14.19 -7.71 -39.42
C TYR A 233 15.40 -8.27 -40.18
N ILE A 234 15.17 -9.30 -41.00
CA ILE A 234 16.20 -9.86 -41.89
C ILE A 234 16.10 -9.15 -43.25
N LYS A 235 17.14 -8.39 -43.61
CA LYS A 235 17.22 -7.68 -44.90
C LYS A 235 17.23 -8.69 -46.05
N ARG A 236 16.17 -8.69 -46.86
CA ARG A 236 16.09 -9.53 -48.08
C ARG A 236 16.92 -8.88 -49.18
N ALA A 237 17.90 -9.60 -49.74
CA ALA A 237 18.68 -9.11 -50.87
C ALA A 237 17.75 -8.81 -52.07
N ARG A 238 17.73 -7.54 -52.51
CA ARG A 238 17.18 -7.15 -53.82
C ARG A 238 18.37 -6.92 -54.75
N GLY A 239 18.76 -7.97 -55.45
CA GLY A 239 19.71 -7.93 -56.57
C GLY A 239 19.16 -8.78 -57.72
N PRO A 240 19.71 -8.67 -58.94
CA PRO A 240 19.26 -9.46 -60.08
C PRO A 240 19.71 -10.92 -59.89
N GLY A 241 18.83 -11.72 -59.31
CA GLY A 241 19.03 -13.13 -59.02
C GLY A 241 17.70 -13.77 -58.67
N ARG A 242 17.57 -15.08 -58.96
CA ARG A 242 16.32 -15.85 -58.87
C ARG A 242 15.57 -15.55 -57.56
N ARG A 243 14.35 -15.00 -57.65
CA ARG A 243 13.49 -14.66 -56.50
C ARG A 243 13.43 -15.87 -55.57
N LYS A 244 13.83 -15.72 -54.31
CA LYS A 244 13.60 -16.75 -53.29
C LYS A 244 12.10 -16.89 -53.09
N ASP A 245 11.59 -18.05 -53.47
CA ASP A 245 10.17 -18.35 -53.47
C ASP A 245 9.65 -18.44 -52.03
N PHE A 246 8.70 -17.57 -51.66
CA PHE A 246 8.22 -17.48 -50.27
C PHE A 246 7.47 -18.73 -49.83
N THR A 247 7.08 -19.57 -50.79
CA THR A 247 6.36 -20.82 -50.61
C THR A 247 7.21 -21.91 -49.94
N THR A 248 8.53 -21.81 -50.01
CA THR A 248 9.49 -22.76 -49.39
C THR A 248 10.08 -22.28 -48.06
N ASP A 249 9.69 -21.09 -47.58
CA ASP A 249 10.17 -20.56 -46.29
C ASP A 249 9.57 -21.39 -45.13
N PRO A 250 10.38 -22.03 -44.28
CA PRO A 250 9.91 -22.91 -43.21
C PRO A 250 8.97 -22.20 -42.22
N VAL A 251 9.13 -20.89 -42.01
CA VAL A 251 8.25 -20.09 -41.14
C VAL A 251 6.87 -19.90 -41.78
N VAL A 252 6.82 -19.72 -43.10
CA VAL A 252 5.58 -19.58 -43.87
C VAL A 252 4.85 -20.91 -43.97
N ILE A 253 5.57 -22.02 -44.16
CA ILE A 253 5.02 -23.38 -44.17
C ILE A 253 4.41 -23.72 -42.80
N ALA A 254 5.11 -23.40 -41.70
CA ALA A 254 4.61 -23.63 -40.35
C ALA A 254 3.33 -22.82 -40.06
N ARG A 255 3.27 -21.55 -40.49
CA ARG A 255 2.05 -20.73 -40.39
C ARG A 255 0.88 -21.29 -41.20
N ARG A 256 1.13 -21.75 -42.43
CA ARG A 256 0.09 -22.36 -43.28
C ARG A 256 -0.45 -23.66 -42.67
N LYS A 257 0.42 -24.55 -42.19
CA LYS A 257 0.00 -25.78 -41.49
C LYS A 257 -0.87 -25.48 -40.27
N LYS A 258 -0.49 -24.46 -39.48
CA LYS A 258 -1.27 -24.02 -38.31
C LYS A 258 -2.64 -23.46 -38.70
N ALA A 259 -2.73 -22.71 -39.80
CA ALA A 259 -4.00 -22.17 -40.30
C ALA A 259 -4.92 -23.28 -40.84
N LEU A 260 -4.38 -24.26 -41.55
CA LEU A 260 -5.11 -25.43 -42.05
C LEU A 260 -5.62 -26.33 -40.92
N SER A 261 -4.86 -26.48 -39.83
CA SER A 261 -5.31 -27.25 -38.64
C SER A 261 -6.41 -26.57 -37.82
N GLN A 262 -6.72 -25.30 -38.09
CA GLN A 262 -7.77 -24.54 -37.38
C GLN A 262 -9.08 -24.44 -38.15
N GLN A 263 -9.18 -25.04 -39.35
CA GLN A 263 -10.44 -25.14 -40.08
C GLN A 263 -11.20 -26.39 -39.61
N PRO A 264 -12.45 -26.29 -39.13
CA PRO A 264 -13.26 -27.46 -38.82
C PRO A 264 -13.54 -28.24 -40.11
N ALA A 265 -13.43 -29.56 -40.05
CA ALA A 265 -13.82 -30.44 -41.15
C ALA A 265 -15.30 -30.22 -41.44
N ALA A 266 -15.61 -29.80 -42.67
CA ALA A 266 -16.98 -29.66 -43.13
C ALA A 266 -17.55 -31.06 -43.44
N GLU A 267 -18.50 -31.50 -42.62
CA GLU A 267 -19.59 -32.40 -43.00
C GLU A 267 -20.91 -31.65 -42.79
#